data_AF-A0A7S1GNA9-F1
#
_entry.id   AF-A0A7S1GNA9-F1
#
_cell.length_a   1.000
_cell.length_b   1.000
_cell.length_c   1.000
_cell.angle_alpha   90.00
_cell.angle_beta   90.00
_cell.angle_gamma   90.00
#
_symmetry.space_group_name_H-M   'P 1'
#
loop_
_entity.id
_entity.type
_entity.pdbx_description
1 polymer ?
#
loop_
_entity_poly.entity_id
_entity_poly.type
_entity_poly.pdbx_seq_one_letter_code
_entity_poly.pdbx_strand_id
1 'polypeptide(L)'
;RYSQLANNPSVFDLGGGGMDEFIGLWIGNDQKPGTEDGHSLYALTQKAAALFGQSDPEAPVNSNIKLLYNEGASTLSFPGACSRENSDTVPQLWTTAQRIISQMNIPLMQLLLDAIVSRNTGATRL
;
A
#
# COMPACT_ATOMS: atom_id res chain seq x y z
N ARG A 1 -17.61 0.67 16.57
CA ARG A 1 -17.40 -0.77 16.28
C ARG A 1 -16.40 -1.03 15.14
N TYR A 2 -15.89 -0.01 14.43
CA TYR A 2 -14.92 -0.18 13.34
C TYR A 2 -13.44 -0.30 13.78
N SER A 3 -13.11 0.01 15.04
CA SER A 3 -11.73 0.01 15.53
C SER A 3 -11.20 -1.36 15.97
N GLN A 4 -12.06 -2.37 16.15
CA GLN A 4 -11.64 -3.69 16.62
C GLN A 4 -11.32 -4.67 15.48
N LEU A 5 -11.83 -4.43 14.27
CA LEU A 5 -11.54 -5.24 13.08
C LEU A 5 -10.16 -4.94 12.49
N ALA A 6 -9.59 -3.78 12.79
CA ALA A 6 -8.22 -3.41 12.39
C ALA A 6 -7.14 -4.17 13.17
N ASN A 7 -7.48 -4.76 14.33
CA ASN A 7 -6.51 -5.38 15.24
C ASN A 7 -6.46 -6.90 15.16
N ASN A 8 -7.19 -7.54 14.23
CA ASN A 8 -7.18 -9.00 14.11
C ASN A 8 -7.12 -9.47 12.65
N PRO A 9 -5.91 -9.56 12.06
CA PRO A 9 -5.72 -10.01 10.68
C PRO A 9 -6.10 -11.48 10.45
N SER A 10 -6.34 -12.27 11.52
CA SER A 10 -6.73 -13.68 11.42
C SER A 10 -8.24 -13.91 11.19
N VAL A 11 -9.07 -12.85 11.24
CA VAL A 11 -10.53 -12.97 11.03
C VAL A 11 -10.90 -13.00 9.54
N PHE A 12 -9.93 -12.77 8.65
CA PHE A 12 -10.17 -12.71 7.20
C PHE A 12 -9.41 -13.85 6.51
N ASP A 13 -9.84 -15.09 6.81
CA ASP A 13 -9.40 -16.28 6.08
C ASP A 13 -10.10 -16.30 4.71
N LEU A 14 -9.37 -15.85 3.70
CA LEU A 14 -9.80 -15.77 2.31
C LEU A 14 -9.35 -17.03 1.58
N GLY A 15 -10.32 -17.87 1.21
CA GLY A 15 -10.10 -19.13 0.49
C GLY A 15 -9.36 -18.94 -0.84
N GLY A 16 -8.03 -19.16 -0.78
CA GLY A 16 -7.12 -19.67 -1.83
C GLY A 16 -6.78 -18.72 -2.99
N GLY A 17 -5.81 -17.80 -2.93
CA GLY A 17 -4.88 -17.40 -1.87
C GLY A 17 -4.01 -16.20 -2.33
N GLY A 18 -4.00 -15.07 -1.59
CA GLY A 18 -3.05 -13.95 -1.77
C GLY A 18 -3.57 -12.57 -2.22
N MET A 19 -4.87 -12.33 -2.43
CA MET A 19 -5.47 -11.15 -3.12
C MET A 19 -4.55 -10.13 -3.82
N ASP A 20 -4.00 -10.45 -5.00
CA ASP A 20 -3.77 -11.79 -5.58
C ASP A 20 -2.26 -11.87 -5.88
N GLU A 21 -1.51 -12.14 -4.83
CA GLU A 21 -0.16 -11.62 -4.55
C GLU A 21 -0.11 -10.09 -4.52
N PHE A 22 -1.05 -9.52 -3.73
CA PHE A 22 -1.35 -8.11 -3.48
C PHE A 22 -0.46 -7.09 -4.20
N ILE A 23 -0.99 -6.53 -5.29
CA ILE A 23 -1.49 -7.28 -6.42
C ILE A 23 -0.31 -7.19 -7.40
N GLY A 24 0.33 -8.32 -7.67
CA GLY A 24 1.63 -8.43 -8.36
C GLY A 24 2.73 -7.56 -7.76
N LEU A 25 2.87 -7.55 -6.43
CA LEU A 25 3.76 -6.68 -5.64
C LEU A 25 3.64 -5.20 -6.03
N TRP A 26 2.45 -4.71 -5.66
CA TRP A 26 1.72 -3.58 -6.22
C TRP A 26 2.25 -3.10 -7.58
N ILE A 27 2.09 -4.10 -8.47
CA ILE A 27 2.17 -4.29 -9.91
C ILE A 27 3.44 -3.92 -10.66
N GLY A 28 4.60 -4.20 -10.07
CA GLY A 28 5.82 -4.35 -10.86
C GLY A 28 6.59 -5.61 -10.57
N ASN A 29 5.90 -6.71 -10.27
CA ASN A 29 6.52 -8.01 -10.03
C ASN A 29 7.65 -8.31 -11.04
N ASP A 30 8.85 -8.60 -10.54
CA ASP A 30 10.08 -8.95 -11.28
C ASP A 30 10.56 -8.02 -12.41
N GLN A 31 10.13 -6.76 -12.41
CA GLN A 31 10.47 -5.78 -13.43
C GLN A 31 11.98 -5.73 -13.76
N LYS A 32 12.44 -6.08 -14.98
CA LYS A 32 13.81 -5.86 -15.56
C LYS A 32 13.69 -5.75 -17.09
N PRO A 33 14.53 -5.02 -17.88
CA PRO A 33 15.90 -5.47 -18.12
C PRO A 33 16.93 -4.33 -18.18
N GLY A 34 17.70 -4.19 -17.10
CA GLY A 34 18.91 -3.36 -17.03
C GLY A 34 19.02 -2.49 -15.77
N THR A 35 18.10 -2.66 -14.82
CA THR A 35 17.80 -1.70 -13.78
C THR A 35 17.65 -2.44 -12.44
N GLU A 36 17.35 -1.79 -11.31
CA GLU A 36 17.26 -2.51 -10.03
C GLU A 36 15.89 -2.43 -9.40
N ASP A 37 15.28 -3.58 -9.30
CA ASP A 37 14.25 -3.88 -10.27
C ASP A 37 13.46 -5.06 -9.69
N GLY A 38 12.16 -5.05 -9.89
CA GLY A 38 11.22 -5.97 -9.29
C GLY A 38 10.41 -5.30 -8.19
N HIS A 39 9.11 -5.55 -8.22
CA HIS A 39 8.17 -5.19 -7.17
C HIS A 39 8.00 -3.67 -7.03
N SER A 40 7.49 -2.98 -8.06
CA SER A 40 7.19 -1.53 -8.16
C SER A 40 7.04 -0.72 -6.84
N LEU A 41 5.81 -0.32 -6.49
CA LEU A 41 5.55 0.55 -5.35
C LEU A 41 5.76 -0.17 -4.02
N TYR A 42 5.66 -1.50 -4.06
CA TYR A 42 5.94 -2.35 -2.92
C TYR A 42 7.40 -2.23 -2.46
N ALA A 43 8.37 -2.30 -3.36
CA ALA A 43 9.78 -2.16 -3.03
C ALA A 43 10.12 -0.73 -2.63
N LEU A 44 9.47 0.27 -3.24
CA LEU A 44 9.64 1.67 -2.87
C LEU A 44 9.26 1.93 -1.41
N THR A 45 8.08 1.46 -1.01
CA THR A 45 7.58 1.62 0.36
C THR A 45 8.41 0.79 1.33
N GLN A 46 8.83 -0.40 0.94
CA GLN A 46 9.69 -1.26 1.75
C GLN A 46 11.07 -0.62 1.99
N LYS A 47 11.67 -0.04 0.94
CA LYS A 47 12.93 0.71 1.02
C LYS A 47 12.78 1.93 1.92
N ALA A 48 11.72 2.70 1.74
CA ALA A 48 11.44 3.88 2.57
C ALA A 48 11.30 3.49 4.05
N ALA A 49 10.55 2.43 4.36
CA ALA A 49 10.39 1.95 5.72
C ALA A 49 11.69 1.43 6.33
N ALA A 50 12.56 0.78 5.53
CA ALA A 50 13.85 0.28 6.00
C ALA A 50 14.77 1.40 6.52
N LEU A 51 14.75 2.58 5.89
CA LEU A 51 15.51 3.76 6.35
C LEU A 51 15.14 4.20 7.77
N PHE A 52 13.94 3.84 8.24
CA PHE A 52 13.39 4.21 9.53
C PHE A 52 13.19 3.01 10.48
N GLY A 53 13.72 1.83 10.13
CA GLY A 53 13.59 0.63 10.96
C GLY A 53 12.16 0.06 11.04
N GLN A 54 11.33 0.31 10.02
CA GLN A 54 9.91 -0.05 10.00
C GLN A 54 9.59 -1.14 8.96
N SER A 55 10.57 -1.95 8.57
CA SER A 55 10.45 -2.86 7.43
C SER A 55 10.07 -4.31 7.79
N ASP A 56 9.99 -4.69 9.07
CA ASP A 56 9.87 -6.11 9.46
C ASP A 56 8.47 -6.49 10.00
N PRO A 57 7.76 -7.50 9.42
CA PRO A 57 8.06 -8.22 8.17
C PRO A 57 7.60 -7.49 6.89
N GLU A 58 6.80 -6.44 7.01
CA GLU A 58 6.26 -5.64 5.90
C GLU A 58 6.10 -4.18 6.35
N ALA A 59 6.39 -3.23 5.45
CA ALA A 59 6.17 -1.82 5.72
C ALA A 59 4.69 -1.55 6.13
N PRO A 60 4.42 -0.78 7.20
CA PRO A 60 3.06 -0.48 7.64
C PRO A 60 2.17 0.12 6.54
N VAL A 61 2.78 0.87 5.62
CA VAL A 61 2.12 1.44 4.45
C VAL A 61 1.61 0.35 3.51
N ASN A 62 2.40 -0.69 3.23
CA ASN A 62 1.97 -1.82 2.39
C ASN A 62 0.80 -2.56 3.03
N SER A 63 0.89 -2.84 4.34
CA SER A 63 -0.19 -3.51 5.07
C SER A 63 -1.48 -2.69 5.07
N ASN A 64 -1.40 -1.37 5.25
CA ASN A 64 -2.57 -0.49 5.22
C ASN A 64 -3.20 -0.42 3.83
N ILE A 65 -2.39 -0.32 2.77
CA ILE A 65 -2.90 -0.29 1.39
C ILE A 65 -3.56 -1.63 1.04
N LYS A 66 -3.00 -2.76 1.50
CA LYS A 66 -3.61 -4.09 1.35
C LYS A 66 -5.03 -4.15 1.92
N LEU A 67 -5.23 -3.58 3.10
CA LEU A 67 -6.57 -3.48 3.71
C LEU A 67 -7.51 -2.60 2.87
N LEU A 68 -7.04 -1.49 2.33
CA LEU A 68 -7.84 -0.59 1.49
C LEU A 68 -8.26 -1.26 0.17
N TYR A 69 -7.39 -2.06 -0.45
CA TYR A 69 -7.77 -2.83 -1.64
C TYR A 69 -8.85 -3.86 -1.33
N ASN A 70 -8.77 -4.53 -0.19
CA ASN A 70 -9.83 -5.44 0.25
C ASN A 70 -11.16 -4.72 0.48
N GLU A 71 -11.13 -3.48 1.03
CA GLU A 71 -12.31 -2.64 1.19
C GLU A 71 -12.94 -2.28 -0.17
N GLY A 72 -12.13 -1.88 -1.14
CA GLY A 72 -12.56 -1.59 -2.51
C GLY A 72 -13.12 -2.82 -3.22
N ALA A 73 -12.46 -3.97 -3.10
CA ALA A 73 -12.94 -5.24 -3.67
C ALA A 73 -14.29 -5.63 -3.07
N SER A 74 -14.44 -5.53 -1.74
CA SER A 74 -15.69 -5.83 -1.03
C SER A 74 -16.86 -4.95 -1.49
N THR A 75 -16.60 -3.70 -1.87
CA THR A 75 -17.59 -2.76 -2.42
C THR A 75 -18.16 -3.24 -3.77
N LEU A 76 -17.46 -4.12 -4.48
CA LEU A 76 -17.89 -4.67 -5.78
C LEU A 76 -18.46 -6.10 -5.69
N SER A 77 -18.32 -6.77 -4.54
CA SER A 77 -18.60 -8.21 -4.41
C SER A 77 -20.08 -8.59 -4.35
N PHE A 78 -21.01 -7.63 -4.32
CA PHE A 78 -22.44 -7.92 -4.18
C PHE A 78 -23.23 -7.71 -5.48
N PRO A 79 -24.33 -8.47 -5.70
CA PRO A 79 -25.17 -8.31 -6.87
C PRO A 79 -25.73 -6.89 -6.99
N GLY A 80 -25.62 -6.28 -8.17
CA GLY A 80 -26.11 -4.92 -8.41
C GLY A 80 -25.18 -3.81 -7.89
N ALA A 81 -23.96 -4.12 -7.44
CA ALA A 81 -22.96 -3.12 -7.05
C ALA A 81 -22.75 -2.06 -8.15
N CYS A 82 -22.70 -2.46 -9.42
CA CYS A 82 -22.54 -1.53 -10.55
C CYS A 82 -23.86 -1.13 -11.23
N SER A 83 -25.00 -1.27 -10.54
CA SER A 83 -26.31 -0.89 -11.09
C SER A 83 -26.54 0.62 -11.00
N ARG A 84 -27.42 1.15 -11.86
CA ARG A 84 -27.86 2.57 -11.77
C ARG A 84 -28.68 2.87 -10.52
N GLU A 85 -29.23 1.83 -9.90
CA GLU A 85 -30.05 1.89 -8.69
C GLU A 85 -29.18 2.01 -7.42
N ASN A 86 -27.89 1.69 -7.54
CA ASN A 86 -26.93 1.80 -6.45
C ASN A 86 -26.02 3.02 -6.65
N SER A 87 -26.34 4.11 -5.96
CA SER A 87 -25.57 5.36 -5.98
C SER A 87 -24.31 5.34 -5.11
N ASP A 88 -24.14 4.33 -4.26
CA ASP A 88 -23.15 4.37 -3.17
C ASP A 88 -21.80 3.75 -3.54
N THR A 89 -21.81 2.82 -4.51
CA THR A 89 -20.60 2.13 -4.97
C THR A 89 -19.53 3.12 -5.45
N VAL A 90 -19.91 4.12 -6.26
CA VAL A 90 -18.93 5.08 -6.83
C VAL A 90 -18.30 5.95 -5.73
N PRO A 91 -19.06 6.61 -4.84
CA PRO A 91 -18.49 7.35 -3.71
C PRO A 91 -17.60 6.49 -2.78
N GLN A 92 -17.96 5.23 -2.55
CA GLN A 92 -17.19 4.33 -1.70
C GLN A 92 -15.85 3.94 -2.34
N LEU A 93 -15.84 3.65 -3.64
CA LEU A 93 -14.61 3.40 -4.39
C LEU A 93 -13.73 4.65 -4.46
N TRP A 94 -14.32 5.82 -4.68
CA TRP A 94 -13.60 7.10 -4.65
C TRP A 94 -12.90 7.33 -3.30
N THR A 95 -13.64 7.14 -2.21
CA THR A 95 -13.11 7.29 -0.85
C THR A 95 -11.95 6.33 -0.60
N THR A 96 -12.07 5.09 -1.06
CA THR A 96 -11.01 4.08 -0.95
C THR A 96 -9.75 4.50 -1.72
N ALA A 97 -9.90 4.99 -2.96
CA ALA A 97 -8.78 5.47 -3.77
C ALA A 97 -8.06 6.66 -3.12
N GLN A 98 -8.79 7.63 -2.58
CA GLN A 98 -8.19 8.78 -1.89
C GLN A 98 -7.41 8.36 -0.64
N ARG A 99 -7.88 7.34 0.08
CA ARG A 99 -7.16 6.79 1.24
C ARG A 99 -5.87 6.09 0.82
N ILE A 100 -5.86 5.38 -0.31
CA ILE A 100 -4.63 4.77 -0.86
C ILE A 100 -3.61 5.85 -1.23
N ILE A 101 -4.04 6.91 -1.92
CA ILE A 101 -3.16 8.04 -2.27
C ILE A 101 -2.57 8.69 -1.01
N SER A 102 -3.38 8.88 0.03
CA SER A 102 -2.89 9.46 1.28
C SER A 102 -1.82 8.61 1.97
N GLN A 103 -1.87 7.27 1.84
CA GLN A 103 -0.85 6.40 2.41
C GLN A 103 0.51 6.58 1.72
N MET A 104 0.53 6.93 0.43
CA MET A 104 1.77 7.12 -0.34
C MET A 104 2.55 8.38 0.02
N ASN A 105 1.95 9.34 0.73
CA ASN A 105 2.69 10.51 1.22
C ASN A 105 3.76 10.13 2.26
N ILE A 106 3.55 9.04 2.99
CA ILE A 106 4.48 8.57 4.03
C ILE A 106 5.83 8.15 3.43
N PRO A 107 5.92 7.18 2.50
CA PRO A 107 7.20 6.76 1.94
C PRO A 107 7.88 7.89 1.14
N LEU A 108 7.11 8.78 0.50
CA LEU A 108 7.67 9.94 -0.20
C LEU A 108 8.38 10.91 0.75
N MET A 109 7.78 11.19 1.91
CA MET A 109 8.39 12.04 2.94
C MET A 109 9.61 11.37 3.57
N GLN A 110 9.54 10.06 3.83
CA GLN A 110 10.67 9.29 4.35
C GLN A 110 11.88 9.36 3.41
N LEU A 111 11.68 9.16 2.11
CA LEU A 111 12.74 9.27 1.10
C LEU A 111 13.28 10.70 0.97
N LEU A 112 12.42 11.72 1.07
CA LEU A 112 12.85 13.12 1.03
C LEU A 112 13.73 13.47 2.24
N LEU A 113 13.33 13.06 3.43
CA LEU A 113 14.09 13.32 4.66
C LEU A 113 15.47 12.65 4.60
N ASP A 114 15.52 11.40 4.15
CA ASP A 114 16.78 10.69 3.95
C ASP A 114 17.71 11.39 2.96
N ALA A 115 17.17 11.86 1.82
CA ALA A 115 17.95 12.60 0.83
C ALA A 115 18.53 13.91 1.37
N ILE A 116 17.77 14.65 2.20
CA ILE A 116 18.23 15.89 2.83
C ILE A 116 19.34 15.60 3.84
N VAL A 117 19.14 14.62 4.73
CA VAL A 117 20.11 14.26 5.77
C VAL A 117 21.40 13.72 5.17
N SER A 118 21.29 12.84 4.17
CA SER A 118 22.45 12.27 3.48
C SER A 118 23.28 13.33 2.78
N ARG A 119 22.65 14.32 2.13
CA ARG A 119 23.36 15.47 1.50
C ARG A 119 24.04 16.36 2.53
N ASN A 120 23.37 16.68 3.63
CA ASN A 120 23.95 17.50 4.70
C ASN A 120 25.16 16.83 5.34
N THR A 121 25.09 15.52 5.58
CA THR A 121 26.20 14.74 6.13
C THR A 121 27.38 14.66 5.15
N GLY A 122 27.12 14.61 3.85
CA GLY A 122 28.15 14.70 2.82
C GLY A 122 28.86 16.06 2.79
N ALA A 123 28.15 17.15 3.07
CA ALA A 123 28.70 18.50 3.09
C ALA A 123 29.48 18.84 4.37
N THR A 124 29.17 18.18 5.50
CA THR A 124 29.86 18.41 6.79
C THR A 124 31.04 17.48 7.05
N ARG A 125 31.23 16.45 6.22
CA ARG A 125 32.48 15.65 6.17
C ARG A 125 33.56 16.45 5.44
N LEU A 126 34.14 17.43 6.15
CA LEU A 126 35.42 18.08 5.84
C LEU A 126 36.52 17.50 6.72
#